data_AF-A0AAD2F0R9-F1
#
_entry.id   AF-A0AAD2F0R9-F1
#
_cell.length_a   1.000
_cell.length_b   1.000
_cell.length_c   1.000
_cell.angle_alpha   90.00
_cell.angle_beta   90.00
_cell.angle_gamma   90.00
#
_symmetry.space_group_name_H-M   'P 1'
#
loop_
_entity.id
_entity.type
_entity.pdbx_description
1 polymer ?
#
loop_
_entity_poly.entity_id
_entity_poly.type
_entity_poly.pdbx_seq_one_letter_code
_entity_poly.pdbx_strand_id
1 'polypeptide(L)'
;MRVLQPLGIVIRLQSPQKYLAFEESQQRSAFLMKPDVTASRDGRVRWILDTKWKELSAGEAKEGVAQSDLYQMYAYASCYNCSEVVLLYPHHGALGQSAGVRATYLLNPWAERASQEPARRVRVATMDLADLKTVPRQLERIVLDYNAQAPVEIADGVPSHALR
;
A
#
# COMPACT_ATOMS: atom_id res chain seq x y z
N MET A 1 -18.25 7.35 -4.24
CA MET A 1 -18.02 7.13 -2.80
C MET A 1 -17.75 8.48 -2.14
N ARG A 2 -18.67 9.01 -1.31
CA ARG A 2 -18.63 10.40 -0.77
C ARG A 2 -18.11 10.51 0.68
N VAL A 3 -17.69 9.41 1.30
CA VAL A 3 -17.49 9.36 2.76
C VAL A 3 -16.28 10.19 3.24
N LEU A 4 -15.26 10.34 2.39
CA LEU A 4 -14.05 11.12 2.69
C LEU A 4 -14.06 12.59 2.18
N GLN A 5 -15.10 13.02 1.46
CA GLN A 5 -15.16 14.38 0.90
C GLN A 5 -15.08 15.51 1.96
N PRO A 6 -15.70 15.39 3.16
CA PRO A 6 -15.58 16.43 4.19
C PRO A 6 -14.14 16.67 4.66
N LEU A 7 -13.23 15.71 4.45
CA LEU A 7 -11.82 15.81 4.81
C LEU A 7 -10.94 16.39 3.68
N GLY A 8 -11.55 16.86 2.58
CA GLY A 8 -10.83 17.33 1.40
C GLY A 8 -10.15 16.21 0.61
N ILE A 9 -10.52 14.95 0.85
CA ILE A 9 -9.95 13.78 0.18
C ILE A 9 -10.80 13.45 -1.06
N VAL A 10 -10.12 13.34 -2.19
CA VAL A 10 -10.70 12.95 -3.48
C VAL A 10 -10.28 11.52 -3.79
N ILE A 11 -11.25 10.60 -3.84
CA ILE A 11 -11.03 9.20 -4.21
C ILE A 11 -11.23 9.05 -5.71
N ARG A 12 -10.33 8.30 -6.36
CA ARG A 12 -10.44 7.93 -7.78
C ARG A 12 -10.15 6.45 -7.96
N LEU A 13 -10.90 5.80 -8.85
CA LEU A 13 -10.65 4.43 -9.25
C LEU A 13 -9.73 4.42 -10.47
N GLN A 14 -8.72 3.55 -10.45
CA GLN A 14 -7.84 3.28 -11.58
C GLN A 14 -7.21 4.52 -12.22
N SER A 15 -7.09 5.59 -11.44
CA SER A 15 -6.61 6.90 -11.88
C SER A 15 -6.10 7.72 -10.67
N PRO A 16 -5.19 8.70 -10.87
CA PRO A 16 -4.48 8.95 -12.13
C PRO A 16 -3.57 7.78 -12.51
N GLN A 17 -3.27 7.65 -13.81
CA GLN A 17 -2.34 6.65 -14.33
C GLN A 17 -1.02 7.34 -14.71
N LYS A 18 0.10 6.68 -14.48
CA LYS A 18 1.45 7.16 -14.81
C LYS A 18 2.24 6.05 -15.47
N TYR A 19 3.12 6.39 -16.40
CA TYR A 19 4.06 5.42 -16.95
C TYR A 19 5.26 5.28 -16.03
N LEU A 20 5.70 4.04 -15.81
CA LEU A 20 6.87 3.73 -14.98
C LEU A 20 8.18 4.02 -15.72
N ALA A 21 8.20 3.87 -17.04
CA ALA A 21 9.41 4.02 -17.83
C ALA A 21 9.17 4.76 -19.15
N PHE A 22 10.26 5.11 -19.81
CA PHE A 22 10.30 5.63 -21.16
C PHE A 22 11.27 4.76 -21.97
N GLU A 23 10.82 4.27 -23.12
CA GLU A 23 11.65 3.49 -24.04
C GLU A 23 12.40 4.45 -24.97
N GLU A 24 13.72 4.56 -24.79
CA GLU A 24 14.56 5.51 -25.52
C GLU A 24 14.63 5.22 -27.02
N SER A 25 14.72 3.96 -27.44
CA SER A 25 14.83 3.58 -28.85
C SER A 25 13.60 3.98 -29.67
N GLN A 26 12.42 3.90 -29.04
CA GLN A 26 11.13 4.17 -29.69
C GLN A 26 10.53 5.52 -29.27
N GLN A 27 11.21 6.28 -28.41
CA GLN A 27 10.77 7.58 -27.90
C GLN A 27 9.33 7.58 -27.37
N ARG A 28 8.96 6.58 -26.56
CA ARG A 28 7.59 6.43 -26.04
C ARG A 28 7.55 6.01 -24.58
N SER A 29 6.50 6.44 -23.88
CA SER A 29 6.23 5.96 -22.53
C SER A 29 5.88 4.47 -22.51
N ALA A 30 6.37 3.75 -21.51
CA ALA A 30 6.24 2.30 -21.36
C ALA A 30 5.84 1.92 -19.93
N PHE A 31 5.22 0.74 -19.80
CA PHE A 31 4.78 0.18 -18.52
C PHE A 31 3.83 1.10 -17.73
N LEU A 32 2.58 1.19 -18.20
CA LEU A 32 1.55 1.97 -17.54
C LEU A 32 1.19 1.39 -16.17
N MET A 33 1.34 2.20 -15.12
CA MET A 33 0.91 1.86 -13.77
C MET A 33 -0.56 2.24 -13.58
N LYS A 34 -1.34 1.25 -13.14
CA LYS A 34 -2.78 1.36 -12.93
C LYS A 34 -3.16 0.86 -11.52
N PRO A 35 -2.93 1.66 -10.47
CA PRO A 35 -3.39 1.31 -9.12
C PRO A 35 -4.91 1.21 -9.07
N ASP A 36 -5.49 0.29 -8.30
CA ASP A 36 -6.95 0.14 -8.25
C ASP A 36 -7.68 1.36 -7.69
N VAL A 37 -7.13 1.97 -6.64
CA VAL A 37 -7.70 3.17 -6.01
C VAL A 37 -6.58 4.13 -5.64
N THR A 38 -6.82 5.42 -5.87
CA THR A 38 -6.00 6.49 -5.29
C THR A 38 -6.87 7.41 -4.45
N ALA A 39 -6.30 7.91 -3.36
CA ALA A 39 -6.90 8.97 -2.56
C ALA A 39 -5.95 10.15 -2.51
N SER A 40 -6.43 11.30 -2.98
CA SER A 40 -5.66 12.52 -3.09
C SER A 40 -6.16 13.58 -2.12
N ARG A 41 -5.24 14.38 -1.59
CA ARG A 41 -5.53 15.57 -0.78
C ARG A 41 -4.60 16.68 -1.22
N ASP A 42 -5.12 17.91 -1.33
CA ASP A 42 -4.37 19.09 -1.79
C ASP A 42 -3.67 18.87 -3.14
N GLY A 43 -4.35 18.18 -4.06
CA GLY A 43 -3.84 17.86 -5.40
C GLY A 43 -2.76 16.78 -5.45
N ARG A 44 -2.33 16.20 -4.32
CA ARG A 44 -1.31 15.16 -4.25
C ARG A 44 -1.93 13.80 -3.92
N VAL A 45 -1.44 12.74 -4.56
CA VAL A 45 -1.83 11.36 -4.20
C VAL A 45 -1.21 11.04 -2.85
N ARG A 46 -2.05 10.86 -1.83
CA ARG A 46 -1.62 10.62 -0.46
C ARG A 46 -1.71 9.16 -0.07
N TRP A 47 -2.66 8.42 -0.66
CA TRP A 47 -2.76 6.98 -0.52
C TRP A 47 -2.99 6.29 -1.86
N ILE A 48 -2.42 5.10 -2.00
CA ILE A 48 -2.69 4.16 -3.09
C ILE A 48 -3.14 2.85 -2.49
N LEU A 49 -4.25 2.30 -2.98
CA LEU A 49 -4.74 0.99 -2.57
C LEU A 49 -4.79 0.09 -3.80
N ASP A 50 -4.25 -1.12 -3.66
CA ASP A 50 -4.28 -2.17 -4.67
C ASP A 50 -4.99 -3.39 -4.07
N THR A 51 -6.01 -3.89 -4.77
CA THR A 51 -6.85 -4.97 -4.27
C THR A 51 -6.37 -6.30 -4.81
N LYS A 52 -6.35 -7.32 -3.96
CA LYS A 52 -5.95 -8.68 -4.32
C LYS A 52 -7.10 -9.62 -4.05
N TRP A 53 -7.38 -10.52 -4.99
CA TRP A 53 -8.49 -11.49 -4.89
C TRP A 53 -8.07 -12.84 -4.27
N LYS A 54 -6.94 -12.89 -3.56
CA LYS A 54 -6.48 -14.11 -2.87
C LYS A 54 -6.67 -13.97 -1.36
N GLU A 55 -6.91 -15.09 -0.70
CA GLU A 55 -6.91 -15.15 0.75
C GLU A 55 -5.47 -15.10 1.29
N LEU A 56 -5.30 -14.48 2.45
CA LEU A 56 -4.07 -14.59 3.22
C LEU A 56 -4.13 -15.87 4.07
N SER A 57 -2.98 -16.39 4.47
CA SER A 57 -2.92 -17.60 5.30
C SER A 57 -2.04 -17.36 6.51
N ALA A 58 -2.62 -17.34 7.70
CA ALA A 58 -1.86 -17.16 8.95
C ALA A 58 -0.78 -18.23 9.17
N GLY A 59 -0.90 -19.39 8.52
CA GLY A 59 0.11 -20.46 8.56
C GLY A 59 1.28 -20.28 7.59
N GLU A 60 1.21 -19.32 6.67
CA GLU A 60 2.26 -19.05 5.69
C GLU A 60 3.19 -17.92 6.13
N ALA A 61 4.44 -17.97 5.66
CA ALA A 61 5.38 -16.87 5.85
C ALA A 61 4.78 -15.56 5.29
N LYS A 62 4.82 -14.48 6.09
CA LYS A 62 4.27 -13.17 5.72
C LYS A 62 2.77 -13.24 5.36
N GLU A 63 2.05 -14.18 5.96
CA GLU A 63 0.64 -14.49 5.69
C GLU A 63 0.30 -14.76 4.21
N GLY A 64 1.27 -15.18 3.37
CA GLY A 64 1.04 -15.46 1.95
C GLY A 64 1.08 -14.22 1.02
N VAL A 65 1.52 -13.07 1.54
CA VAL A 65 1.77 -11.86 0.73
C VAL A 65 2.90 -12.13 -0.27
N ALA A 66 2.64 -11.87 -1.56
CA ALA A 66 3.64 -12.17 -2.60
C ALA A 66 4.70 -11.08 -2.68
N GLN A 67 5.95 -11.47 -2.93
CA GLN A 67 7.05 -10.52 -3.12
C GLN A 67 6.82 -9.59 -4.32
N SER A 68 6.19 -10.09 -5.38
CA SER A 68 5.78 -9.28 -6.54
C SER A 68 4.77 -8.19 -6.16
N ASP A 69 3.87 -8.45 -5.20
CA ASP A 69 2.95 -7.44 -4.70
C ASP A 69 3.73 -6.29 -4.04
N LEU A 70 4.74 -6.60 -3.21
CA LEU A 70 5.60 -5.58 -2.59
C LEU A 70 6.38 -4.76 -3.62
N TYR A 71 6.89 -5.40 -4.68
CA TYR A 71 7.60 -4.70 -5.76
C TYR A 71 6.69 -3.73 -6.51
N GLN A 72 5.45 -4.15 -6.80
CA GLN A 72 4.44 -3.28 -7.39
C GLN A 72 4.15 -2.08 -6.49
N MET A 73 4.00 -2.31 -5.17
CA MET A 73 3.75 -1.24 -4.20
C MET A 73 4.92 -0.27 -4.08
N TYR A 74 6.16 -0.74 -4.16
CA TYR A 74 7.34 0.12 -4.22
C TYR A 74 7.34 1.02 -5.46
N ALA A 75 7.03 0.45 -6.64
CA ALA A 75 6.92 1.23 -7.88
C ALA A 75 5.82 2.30 -7.79
N TYR A 76 4.65 1.96 -7.23
CA TYR A 76 3.57 2.92 -6.99
C TYR A 76 3.99 4.04 -6.03
N ALA A 77 4.57 3.69 -4.88
CA ALA A 77 5.01 4.67 -3.89
C ALA A 77 6.02 5.67 -4.48
N SER A 78 6.99 5.16 -5.26
CA SER A 78 8.00 5.97 -5.93
C SER A 78 7.40 6.88 -7.01
N CYS A 79 6.71 6.33 -8.00
CA CYS A 79 6.25 7.10 -9.18
C CYS A 79 5.14 8.11 -8.87
N TYR A 80 4.36 7.87 -7.82
CA TYR A 80 3.33 8.81 -7.38
C TYR A 80 3.79 9.75 -6.27
N ASN A 81 5.04 9.61 -5.80
CA ASN A 81 5.56 10.26 -4.60
C ASN A 81 4.58 10.14 -3.42
N CYS A 82 4.13 8.91 -3.18
CA CYS A 82 3.14 8.57 -2.18
C CYS A 82 3.81 7.79 -1.06
N SER A 83 3.69 8.27 0.17
CA SER A 83 4.31 7.64 1.34
C SER A 83 3.50 6.49 1.93
N GLU A 84 2.23 6.35 1.56
CA GLU A 84 1.31 5.41 2.19
C GLU A 84 0.60 4.57 1.11
N VAL A 85 1.04 3.34 0.94
CA VAL A 85 0.42 2.40 -0.01
C VAL A 85 -0.15 1.19 0.71
N VAL A 86 -1.23 0.60 0.20
CA VAL A 86 -1.99 -0.44 0.91
C VAL A 86 -2.31 -1.60 -0.03
N LEU A 87 -1.93 -2.80 0.38
CA LEU A 87 -2.41 -4.04 -0.22
C LEU A 87 -3.66 -4.48 0.54
N LEU A 88 -4.77 -4.64 -0.18
CA LEU A 88 -6.06 -4.98 0.39
C LEU A 88 -6.50 -6.37 -0.06
N TYR A 89 -6.65 -7.28 0.89
CA TYR A 89 -7.09 -8.65 0.69
C TYR A 89 -8.51 -8.86 1.23
N PRO A 90 -9.30 -9.80 0.71
CA PRO A 90 -10.54 -10.22 1.36
C PRO A 90 -10.23 -10.80 2.75
N HIS A 91 -11.04 -10.43 3.73
CA HIS A 91 -10.98 -11.01 5.07
C HIS A 91 -11.73 -12.34 5.14
N HIS A 92 -11.25 -13.24 6.00
CA HIS A 92 -11.93 -14.49 6.35
C HIS A 92 -11.58 -14.89 7.78
N GLY A 93 -12.44 -15.71 8.40
CA GLY A 93 -12.39 -15.97 9.84
C GLY A 93 -11.11 -16.65 10.35
N ALA A 94 -10.34 -17.31 9.48
CA ALA A 94 -9.07 -17.93 9.87
C ALA A 94 -7.97 -16.89 10.19
N LEU A 95 -8.13 -15.61 9.80
CA LEU A 95 -7.22 -14.51 10.13
C LEU A 95 -7.58 -13.79 11.45
N GLY A 96 -8.61 -14.26 12.14
CA GLY A 96 -9.14 -13.66 13.36
C GLY A 96 -10.55 -13.10 13.20
N GLN A 97 -11.05 -12.47 14.26
CA GLN A 97 -12.45 -12.04 14.35
C GLN A 97 -12.74 -10.71 13.64
N SER A 98 -11.73 -9.97 13.19
CA SER A 98 -11.92 -8.63 12.63
C SER A 98 -10.96 -8.34 11.48
N ALA A 99 -11.52 -7.74 10.44
CA ALA A 99 -10.79 -7.14 9.33
C ALA A 99 -10.01 -5.88 9.77
N GLY A 100 -9.00 -5.51 8.99
CA GLY A 100 -8.13 -4.37 9.29
C GLY A 100 -6.68 -4.59 8.88
N VAL A 101 -5.79 -3.72 9.36
CA VAL A 101 -4.34 -3.80 9.11
C VAL A 101 -3.76 -5.02 9.80
N ARG A 102 -3.01 -5.82 9.04
CA ARG A 102 -2.37 -7.08 9.46
C ARG A 102 -0.87 -6.90 9.68
N ALA A 103 -0.23 -6.13 8.81
CA ALA A 103 1.19 -5.80 8.91
C ALA A 103 1.47 -4.44 8.28
N THR A 104 2.56 -3.80 8.70
CA THR A 104 3.12 -2.60 8.07
C THR A 104 4.61 -2.81 7.83
N TYR A 105 5.06 -2.55 6.60
CA TYR A 105 6.47 -2.63 6.22
C TYR A 105 6.97 -1.26 5.78
N LEU A 106 8.22 -0.94 6.11
CA LEU A 106 8.94 0.19 5.54
C LEU A 106 9.53 -0.21 4.19
N LEU A 107 9.32 0.64 3.18
CA LEU A 107 9.81 0.42 1.83
C LEU A 107 11.17 1.08 1.66
N ASN A 108 12.18 0.26 1.32
CA ASN A 108 13.56 0.73 1.11
C ASN A 108 14.11 1.69 2.20
N PRO A 109 13.98 1.33 3.50
CA PRO A 109 14.31 2.23 4.60
C PRO A 109 15.80 2.61 4.66
N TRP A 110 16.68 1.83 4.05
CA TRP A 110 18.12 2.11 4.01
C TRP A 110 18.47 3.23 3.01
N ALA A 111 17.76 3.35 1.88
CA ALA A 111 17.99 4.45 0.94
C ALA A 111 17.39 5.77 1.45
N GLU A 112 16.27 5.72 2.16
CA GLU A 112 15.54 6.91 2.59
C GLU A 112 16.21 7.65 3.77
N ARG A 113 17.15 7.01 4.47
CA ARG A 113 17.98 7.63 5.54
C ARG A 113 18.82 8.82 5.09
N ALA A 114 19.18 8.86 3.81
CA ALA A 114 19.96 9.96 3.23
C ALA A 114 19.07 11.09 2.69
N SER A 115 17.74 10.92 2.68
CA SER A 115 16.79 11.88 2.14
C SER A 115 16.00 12.58 3.25
N GLN A 116 15.61 13.84 3.04
CA GLN A 116 14.63 14.53 3.90
C GLN A 116 13.18 14.15 3.57
N GLU A 117 12.98 13.14 2.72
CA GLU A 117 11.65 12.66 2.33
C GLU A 117 11.04 11.78 3.44
N PRO A 118 9.72 11.78 3.61
CA PRO A 118 9.06 10.94 4.60
C PRO A 118 9.21 9.47 4.24
N ALA A 119 9.39 8.63 5.26
CA ALA A 119 9.50 7.19 5.09
C ALA A 119 8.28 6.61 4.36
N ARG A 120 8.51 5.82 3.32
CA ARG A 120 7.45 5.13 2.56
C ARG A 120 7.04 3.84 3.26
N ARG A 121 5.73 3.60 3.36
CA ARG A 121 5.14 2.44 4.03
C ARG A 121 4.19 1.69 3.12
N VAL A 122 4.20 0.37 3.24
CA VAL A 122 3.16 -0.51 2.71
C VAL A 122 2.42 -1.17 3.86
N ARG A 123 1.10 -0.94 3.94
CA ARG A 123 0.21 -1.66 4.85
C ARG A 123 -0.38 -2.87 4.12
N VAL A 124 -0.33 -4.03 4.76
CA VAL A 124 -1.11 -5.20 4.36
C VAL A 124 -2.37 -5.19 5.22
N ALA A 125 -3.53 -5.09 4.58
CA ALA A 125 -4.81 -5.04 5.26
C ALA A 125 -5.79 -6.04 4.67
N THR A 126 -6.75 -6.44 5.48
CA THR A 126 -7.89 -7.26 5.05
C THR A 126 -9.18 -6.48 5.18
N MET A 127 -10.16 -6.76 4.33
CA MET A 127 -11.47 -6.12 4.35
C MET A 127 -12.57 -7.18 4.32
N ASP A 128 -13.52 -7.06 5.23
CA ASP A 128 -14.72 -7.88 5.22
C ASP A 128 -15.64 -7.41 4.08
N LEU A 129 -15.94 -8.33 3.17
CA LEU A 129 -16.79 -8.09 2.00
C LEU A 129 -18.19 -8.71 2.15
N ALA A 130 -18.49 -9.36 3.28
CA ALA A 130 -19.80 -9.98 3.52
C ALA A 130 -20.93 -8.95 3.58
N ASP A 131 -20.67 -7.76 4.16
CA ASP A 131 -21.57 -6.61 4.09
C ASP A 131 -20.87 -5.41 3.44
N LEU A 132 -21.13 -5.20 2.15
CA LEU A 132 -20.58 -4.10 1.36
C LEU A 132 -20.94 -2.70 1.90
N LYS A 133 -21.97 -2.56 2.75
CA LYS A 133 -22.30 -1.28 3.39
C LYS A 133 -21.25 -0.86 4.41
N THR A 134 -20.49 -1.81 4.95
CA THR A 134 -19.44 -1.54 5.95
C THR A 134 -18.10 -1.15 5.30
N VAL A 135 -17.90 -1.49 4.02
CA VAL A 135 -16.66 -1.26 3.26
C VAL A 135 -16.17 0.18 3.38
N PRO A 136 -17.00 1.23 3.22
CA PRO A 136 -16.51 2.59 3.34
C PRO A 136 -15.91 2.90 4.72
N ARG A 137 -16.55 2.46 5.80
CA ARG A 137 -16.05 2.67 7.17
C ARG A 137 -14.78 1.86 7.44
N GLN A 138 -14.69 0.66 6.88
CA GLN A 138 -13.48 -0.16 6.96
C GLN A 138 -12.29 0.52 6.25
N LEU A 139 -12.52 1.01 5.02
CA LEU A 139 -11.52 1.77 4.25
C LEU A 139 -11.09 3.03 4.98
N GLU A 140 -12.03 3.75 5.60
CA GLU A 140 -11.70 4.89 6.44
C GLU A 140 -10.75 4.54 7.57
N ARG A 141 -10.97 3.43 8.29
CA ARG A 141 -10.05 3.00 9.36
C ARG A 141 -8.68 2.64 8.81
N ILE A 142 -8.63 1.89 7.71
CA ILE A 142 -7.35 1.49 7.08
C ILE A 142 -6.54 2.69 6.59
N VAL A 143 -7.22 3.74 6.08
CA VAL A 143 -6.57 4.94 5.51
C VAL A 143 -6.30 6.02 6.56
N LEU A 144 -7.21 6.19 7.52
CA LEU A 144 -7.21 7.26 8.53
C LEU A 144 -6.65 6.83 9.89
N ASP A 145 -6.26 5.57 10.10
CA ASP A 145 -5.45 5.18 11.26
C ASP A 145 -4.07 5.86 11.15
N TYR A 146 -4.09 7.14 11.51
CA TYR A 146 -3.05 8.13 11.43
C TYR A 146 -2.61 8.45 12.87
N ASN A 147 -2.04 7.46 13.56
CA ASN A 147 -1.03 7.67 14.60
C ASN A 147 -0.56 6.36 15.24
N ALA A 148 0.68 6.42 15.75
CA ALA A 148 1.39 5.42 16.57
C ALA A 148 2.25 4.39 15.82
N GLN A 149 3.30 4.87 15.13
CA GLN A 149 4.60 4.21 15.25
C GLN A 149 5.69 5.26 15.29
N ALA A 150 6.44 5.28 16.38
CA ALA A 150 7.70 6.02 16.52
C ALA A 150 8.66 5.64 15.37
N PRO A 151 9.70 6.46 15.08
CA PRO A 151 10.77 6.04 14.18
C PRO A 151 11.24 4.65 14.57
N VAL A 152 11.12 3.68 13.67
CA VAL A 152 11.68 2.35 13.88
C VAL A 152 13.17 2.47 13.58
N GLU A 153 14.01 2.37 14.60
CA GLU A 153 15.45 2.18 14.43
C GLU A 153 15.67 0.81 13.78
N ILE A 154 16.01 0.80 12.50
CA ILE A 154 16.41 -0.43 11.82
C ILE A 154 17.90 -0.66 12.13
N ALA A 155 18.25 -1.77 12.77
CA ALA A 155 19.65 -2.13 12.97
C ALA A 155 20.36 -2.31 11.62
N ASP A 156 21.61 -1.85 11.51
CA ASP A 156 22.47 -1.91 10.30
C ASP A 156 22.96 -3.33 9.99
N GLY A 157 22.04 -4.29 9.88
CA GLY A 157 22.41 -5.67 9.60
C GLY A 157 21.25 -6.44 9.00
N VAL A 158 21.37 -6.79 7.72
CA VAL A 158 20.70 -7.98 7.20
C VAL A 158 21.26 -9.15 8.01
N PRO A 159 20.44 -9.95 8.73
CA PRO A 159 20.95 -11.17 9.34
C PRO A 159 21.52 -12.05 8.23
N SER A 160 22.81 -12.37 8.33
CA SER A 160 23.59 -13.22 7.40
C SER A 160 23.02 -14.65 7.20
N HIS A 161 21.89 -14.98 7.82
CA HIS A 161 21.30 -16.31 7.81
C HIS A 161 20.18 -16.52 6.76
N ALA A 162 19.85 -15.52 5.94
CA ALA A 162 18.80 -15.65 4.91
C ALA A 162 19.32 -16.06 3.51
N LEU A 163 20.48 -16.71 3.43
CA LEU A 163 20.99 -17.39 2.23
C LEU A 163 21.27 -18.85 2.56
N ARG A 164 20.21 -19.66 2.68
CA ARG A 164 20.23 -21.09 2.42
C ARG A 164 18.88 -21.52 1.87
#